data_AF-A0ABD2LMC6-F1
#
_entry.id   AF-A0ABD2LMC6-F1
#
_cell.length_a   1.000
_cell.length_b   1.000
_cell.length_c   1.000
_cell.angle_alpha   90.00
_cell.angle_beta   90.00
_cell.angle_gamma   90.00
#
_symmetry.space_group_name_H-M   'P 1'
#
loop_
_entity.id
_entity.type
_entity.pdbx_description
1 polymer ?
#
loop_
_entity_poly.entity_id
_entity_poly.type
_entity_poly.pdbx_seq_one_letter_code
_entity_poly.pdbx_strand_id
1 'polypeptide(L)'
;MSSLSTTFSSADEFSPLQPIFPNLSTSEEMSVLIARIAEMNRANTVEPSIACSDNLFGQDGNGSEDDEFSPADYEDGQKKEKREKPTNEAVEERFSQLQNDQKKLLEKICELEKQQKQQQNENTTKAGEERFSQLQNDRKKLLEKISEMKKQQKEQAKATAVQSDQFSKIMEKITEMEKQQKQQHEITIKASDEKVSQSQNDQKEFLEKIYELEKQQKEKSKATEDQFSKLFEKISELEKQQKQQHEHMTKAILYQFSKMQNDHKILFEKISEMEKEQKPLQKENTERFSQLQNDRKKLLEKISEMEKQQKEQSKVTGDQLSKSQNDQKKEQKQRKALLIFRQNYWDANVCDEKLEIIGHKNLIVHYKGHAFGWCSVFAIHPILLNNNSSDIFYYEISIHNKKNWMSFGFAVKQQNKLDGTIRSRKGTYAYESDGCVWNNGERKRINAQYSYGEGDTVGIGFNSATRQIIFTKNGLRLDSADFFVDPYLANDSLYPFVTLCSSGDKIEANFGPNLKFGLSTL
;
A
#
# COMPACT_ATOMS: atom_id res chain seq x y z
N MET A 1 -41.98 -21.83 -2.90
CA MET A 1 -42.95 -20.73 -2.74
C MET A 1 -42.52 -19.88 -1.56
N SER A 2 -42.61 -18.56 -1.72
CA SER A 2 -42.52 -17.46 -0.73
C SER A 2 -41.25 -17.40 0.14
N SER A 3 -40.22 -16.61 -0.18
CA SER A 3 -40.13 -15.13 -0.10
C SER A 3 -40.38 -14.58 1.30
N LEU A 4 -39.34 -13.97 1.91
CA LEU A 4 -39.46 -12.66 2.55
C LEU A 4 -38.06 -12.04 2.70
N SER A 5 -37.97 -10.86 2.11
CA SER A 5 -36.87 -9.90 2.11
C SER A 5 -36.81 -9.15 3.43
N THR A 6 -35.61 -8.80 3.91
CA THR A 6 -35.43 -7.57 4.68
C THR A 6 -34.04 -6.99 4.38
N THR A 7 -34.08 -5.79 3.82
CA THR A 7 -32.98 -4.89 3.49
C THR A 7 -32.46 -4.18 4.74
N PHE A 8 -31.14 -4.10 4.89
CA PHE A 8 -30.50 -3.01 5.64
C PHE A 8 -29.32 -2.49 4.82
N SER A 9 -29.33 -1.18 4.60
CA SER A 9 -28.40 -0.39 3.82
C SER A 9 -27.56 0.48 4.76
N SER A 10 -26.39 0.89 4.24
CA SER A 10 -25.44 1.92 4.68
C SER A 10 -24.61 1.70 5.96
N ALA A 11 -23.31 1.49 5.76
CA ALA A 11 -22.24 2.16 6.51
C ALA A 11 -20.92 2.12 5.71
N ASP A 12 -20.58 3.29 5.17
CA ASP A 12 -19.28 3.95 5.12
C ASP A 12 -18.06 3.37 4.38
N GLU A 13 -17.70 4.15 3.37
CA GLU A 13 -16.43 4.21 2.66
C GLU A 13 -15.25 4.44 3.61
N PHE A 14 -14.28 3.52 3.60
CA PHE A 14 -12.89 3.85 3.91
C PHE A 14 -12.06 3.66 2.64
N SER A 15 -11.82 4.77 1.94
CA SER A 15 -10.79 4.85 0.92
C SER A 15 -9.41 4.71 1.56
N PRO A 16 -8.55 3.76 1.17
CA PRO A 16 -7.17 3.78 1.59
C PRO A 16 -6.46 4.97 0.94
N LEU A 17 -5.93 5.87 1.78
CA LEU A 17 -5.08 6.98 1.37
C LEU A 17 -3.93 6.45 0.51
N GLN A 18 -3.90 6.88 -0.76
CA GLN A 18 -2.77 6.63 -1.65
C GLN A 18 -1.53 7.39 -1.13
N PRO A 19 -0.32 6.82 -1.23
CA PRO A 19 0.90 7.54 -0.90
C PRO A 19 1.18 8.61 -1.95
N ILE A 20 1.05 9.87 -1.55
CA ILE A 20 1.37 11.05 -2.36
C ILE A 20 2.87 11.35 -2.23
N PHE A 21 3.78 10.52 -2.74
CA PHE A 21 5.15 10.95 -3.05
C PHE A 21 5.77 10.02 -4.11
N PRO A 22 5.69 10.32 -5.41
CA PRO A 22 6.45 9.58 -6.41
C PRO A 22 7.86 10.18 -6.54
N ASN A 23 8.88 9.31 -6.44
CA ASN A 23 10.28 9.53 -6.82
C ASN A 23 11.13 10.49 -5.96
N LEU A 24 11.24 10.23 -4.66
CA LEU A 24 12.33 10.79 -3.85
C LEU A 24 13.38 9.72 -3.60
N SER A 25 14.65 10.09 -3.70
CA SER A 25 15.75 9.21 -3.31
C SER A 25 15.72 8.96 -1.79
N THR A 26 16.30 7.86 -1.32
CA THR A 26 16.30 7.47 0.11
C THR A 26 16.85 8.57 1.04
N SER A 27 17.69 9.46 0.50
CA SER A 27 18.24 10.64 1.20
C SER A 27 17.21 11.77 1.37
N GLU A 28 16.35 11.97 0.37
CA GLU A 28 15.31 13.00 0.38
C GLU A 28 14.12 12.59 1.25
N GLU A 29 13.76 11.30 1.24
CA GLU A 29 12.75 10.76 2.16
C GLU A 29 13.17 10.95 3.62
N MET A 30 14.45 10.73 3.94
CA MET A 30 14.98 10.93 5.28
C MET A 30 14.99 12.42 5.68
N SER A 31 15.24 13.31 4.74
CA SER A 31 15.20 14.77 4.97
C SER A 31 13.78 15.28 5.21
N VAL A 32 12.79 14.76 4.48
CA VAL A 32 11.36 15.07 4.70
C VAL A 32 10.88 14.53 6.05
N LEU A 33 11.34 13.34 6.45
CA LEU A 33 11.01 12.75 7.76
C LEU A 33 11.62 13.55 8.93
N ILE A 34 12.87 14.01 8.80
CA ILE A 34 13.52 14.87 9.80
C ILE A 34 12.80 16.21 9.92
N ALA A 35 12.39 16.82 8.80
CA ALA A 35 11.62 18.06 8.80
C ALA A 35 10.26 17.88 9.48
N ARG A 36 9.56 16.77 9.23
CA ARG A 36 8.26 16.44 9.85
C ARG A 36 8.38 16.19 11.36
N ILE A 37 9.44 15.52 11.81
CA ILE A 37 9.73 15.31 13.24
C ILE A 37 10.03 16.65 13.92
N ALA A 38 10.79 17.53 13.29
CA ALA A 38 11.05 18.87 13.81
C ALA A 38 9.77 19.73 13.92
N GLU A 39 8.83 19.56 12.99
CA GLU A 39 7.53 20.25 12.98
C GLU A 39 6.59 19.72 14.08
N MET A 40 6.52 18.40 14.28
CA MET A 40 5.78 17.81 15.40
C MET A 40 6.37 18.18 16.77
N ASN A 41 7.69 18.31 16.86
CA ASN A 41 8.34 18.75 18.10
C ASN A 41 8.07 20.22 18.42
N ARG A 42 7.86 21.09 17.42
CA ARG A 42 7.39 22.46 17.67
C ARG A 42 5.94 22.51 18.13
N ALA A 43 5.09 21.61 17.62
CA ALA A 43 3.68 21.53 17.98
C ALA A 43 3.43 20.94 19.39
N ASN A 44 4.38 20.20 19.95
CA ASN A 44 4.27 19.58 21.29
C ASN A 44 4.93 20.39 22.42
N THR A 45 5.50 21.57 22.12
CA THR A 45 5.94 22.51 23.15
C THR A 45 4.74 23.29 23.69
N VAL A 46 3.98 22.66 24.60
CA VAL A 46 3.09 23.39 25.51
C VAL A 46 3.95 23.91 26.66
N GLU A 47 4.13 25.22 26.74
CA GLU A 47 4.78 25.86 27.88
C GLU A 47 3.96 25.63 29.16
N PRO A 48 4.58 25.18 30.27
CA PRO A 48 3.93 25.20 31.56
C PRO A 48 3.92 26.62 32.12
N SER A 49 2.74 27.22 32.19
CA SER A 49 2.49 28.46 32.93
C SER A 49 2.67 28.20 34.43
N ILE A 50 3.81 28.62 34.97
CA ILE A 50 4.03 28.78 36.42
C ILE A 50 4.00 30.29 36.70
N ALA A 51 2.93 30.74 37.34
CA ALA A 51 2.88 32.04 38.00
C ALA A 51 3.26 31.85 39.47
N CYS A 52 4.45 32.30 39.85
CA CYS A 52 4.79 32.69 41.22
C CYS A 52 5.48 34.06 41.18
N SER A 53 5.17 34.85 42.20
CA SER A 53 5.28 36.29 42.38
C SER A 53 6.69 36.86 42.59
N ASP A 54 6.84 38.09 42.09
CA ASP A 54 7.52 39.27 42.67
C ASP A 54 9.03 39.56 42.49
N ASN A 55 9.25 40.70 41.81
CA ASN A 55 10.16 41.83 42.10
C ASN A 55 11.67 41.77 41.75
N LEU A 56 12.10 42.52 40.71
CA LEU A 56 12.68 43.90 40.80
C LEU A 56 13.58 44.30 39.59
N PHE A 57 13.40 45.55 39.15
CA PHE A 57 14.27 46.45 38.36
C PHE A 57 14.54 46.21 36.85
N GLY A 58 14.24 47.24 36.05
CA GLY A 58 15.15 47.69 34.97
C GLY A 58 14.59 47.87 33.56
N GLN A 59 13.90 48.99 33.32
CA GLN A 59 13.97 49.91 32.17
C GLN A 59 14.15 49.43 30.69
N ASP A 60 13.30 50.07 29.88
CA ASP A 60 13.48 50.58 28.51
C ASP A 60 13.15 49.66 27.31
N GLY A 61 12.19 50.14 26.49
CA GLY A 61 12.25 49.95 25.03
C GLY A 61 10.94 49.59 24.31
N ASN A 62 10.14 50.61 24.00
CA ASN A 62 9.40 50.85 22.74
C ASN A 62 8.99 49.70 21.79
N GLY A 63 7.73 49.77 21.34
CA GLY A 63 7.23 49.24 20.05
C GLY A 63 5.87 48.56 20.20
N SER A 64 4.76 49.31 20.16
CA SER A 64 3.93 49.63 18.97
C SER A 64 3.04 48.48 18.51
N GLU A 65 1.72 48.75 18.54
CA GLU A 65 0.65 48.30 17.61
C GLU A 65 0.40 46.79 17.51
N ASP A 66 -0.78 46.24 17.29
CA ASP A 66 -2.19 46.62 17.30
C ASP A 66 -2.90 45.24 17.33
N ASP A 67 -4.09 45.16 17.91
CA ASP A 67 -5.24 44.40 17.38
C ASP A 67 -6.22 44.02 18.49
N GLU A 68 -7.32 44.76 18.47
CA GLU A 68 -8.60 44.43 19.06
C GLU A 68 -9.11 43.09 18.52
N PHE A 69 -9.28 42.09 19.37
CA PHE A 69 -10.29 41.05 19.14
C PHE A 69 -10.89 40.59 20.48
N SER A 70 -12.10 41.07 20.73
CA SER A 70 -13.00 40.59 21.76
C SER A 70 -13.53 39.19 21.41
N PRO A 71 -13.63 38.27 22.38
CA PRO A 71 -14.68 37.27 22.33
C PRO A 71 -15.48 37.21 23.63
N ALA A 72 -16.72 37.72 23.51
CA ALA A 72 -17.96 37.00 23.83
C ALA A 72 -18.03 36.20 25.14
N ASP A 73 -18.71 36.82 26.12
CA ASP A 73 -19.94 36.32 26.74
C ASP A 73 -20.10 34.79 26.87
N TYR A 74 -19.68 34.26 28.03
CA TYR A 74 -20.30 33.10 28.66
C TYR A 74 -20.50 33.39 30.16
N GLU A 75 -21.60 34.10 30.46
CA GLU A 75 -22.16 34.14 31.80
C GLU A 75 -22.84 32.79 32.10
N ASP A 76 -22.17 31.94 32.89
CA ASP A 76 -22.83 30.79 33.52
C ASP A 76 -23.59 31.26 34.77
N GLY A 77 -24.91 31.08 34.72
CA GLY A 77 -25.88 31.57 35.67
C GLY A 77 -25.84 30.83 36.99
N GLN A 78 -25.08 31.33 37.95
CA GLN A 78 -25.35 31.07 39.37
C GLN A 78 -26.34 32.11 39.91
N LYS A 79 -27.64 31.78 39.84
CA LYS A 79 -28.68 32.41 40.66
C LYS A 79 -28.40 32.12 42.14
N LYS A 80 -27.54 32.93 42.76
CA LYS A 80 -27.50 33.08 44.23
C LYS A 80 -28.74 33.85 44.63
N GLU A 81 -29.78 33.11 44.99
CA GLU A 81 -30.93 33.61 45.73
C GLU A 81 -30.40 34.23 47.04
N LYS A 82 -30.21 35.56 47.02
CA LYS A 82 -29.91 36.36 48.20
C LYS A 82 -31.13 36.26 49.12
N ARG A 83 -31.18 35.22 49.95
CA ARG A 83 -31.98 35.25 51.17
C ARG A 83 -31.38 36.35 52.03
N GLU A 84 -32.02 37.51 52.01
CA GLU A 84 -31.80 38.55 53.01
C GLU A 84 -31.99 37.91 54.38
N LYS A 85 -30.87 37.61 55.03
CA LYS A 85 -30.86 37.25 56.43
C LYS A 85 -31.48 38.46 57.15
N PRO A 86 -32.48 38.28 58.02
CA PRO A 86 -32.92 39.38 58.88
C PRO A 86 -31.68 39.83 59.65
N THR A 87 -31.18 41.01 59.32
CA THR A 87 -29.99 41.57 59.95
C THR A 87 -30.31 41.80 61.42
N ASN A 88 -29.31 41.67 62.30
CA ASN A 88 -29.48 41.99 63.72
C ASN A 88 -30.10 43.40 63.91
N GLU A 89 -29.88 44.31 62.96
CA GLU A 89 -30.53 45.62 62.87
C GLU A 89 -32.06 45.54 62.91
N ALA A 90 -32.71 44.63 62.17
CA ALA A 90 -34.17 44.53 62.16
C ALA A 90 -34.75 44.04 63.51
N VAL A 91 -33.96 43.29 64.27
CA VAL A 91 -34.33 42.84 65.63
C VAL A 91 -34.09 43.95 66.65
N GLU A 92 -32.99 44.70 66.55
CA GLU A 92 -32.71 45.87 67.39
C GLU A 92 -33.71 47.01 67.14
N GLU A 93 -34.11 47.23 65.91
CA GLU A 93 -35.11 48.24 65.54
C GLU A 93 -36.49 47.91 66.14
N ARG A 94 -36.91 46.64 66.07
CA ARG A 94 -38.15 46.18 66.71
C ARG A 94 -38.11 46.29 68.24
N PHE A 95 -36.96 45.99 68.86
CA PHE A 95 -36.80 46.14 70.30
C PHE A 95 -36.85 47.60 70.74
N SER A 96 -36.18 48.48 69.99
CA SER A 96 -36.19 49.94 70.21
C SER A 96 -37.60 50.52 70.05
N GLN A 97 -38.35 50.07 69.04
CA GLN A 97 -39.74 50.46 68.83
C GLN A 97 -40.63 50.05 70.00
N LEU A 98 -40.47 48.83 70.51
CA LEU A 98 -41.25 48.31 71.63
C LEU A 98 -40.95 49.07 72.95
N GLN A 99 -39.69 49.46 73.18
CA GLN A 99 -39.32 50.32 74.31
C GLN A 99 -39.95 51.71 74.22
N ASN A 100 -39.97 52.29 73.02
CA ASN A 100 -40.62 53.58 72.76
C ASN A 100 -42.13 53.52 73.00
N ASP A 101 -42.80 52.45 72.57
CA ASP A 101 -44.24 52.26 72.80
C ASP A 101 -44.56 52.05 74.28
N GLN A 102 -43.70 51.34 75.02
CA GLN A 102 -43.81 51.19 76.46
C GLN A 102 -43.68 52.54 77.19
N LYS A 103 -42.75 53.39 76.75
CA LYS A 103 -42.56 54.75 77.31
C LYS A 103 -43.79 55.62 77.05
N LYS A 104 -44.32 55.64 75.83
CA LYS A 104 -45.54 56.39 75.46
C LYS A 104 -46.76 55.97 76.28
N LEU A 105 -46.90 54.66 76.53
CA LEU A 105 -47.97 54.14 77.38
C LEU A 105 -47.83 54.60 78.84
N LEU A 106 -46.61 54.67 79.37
CA LEU A 106 -46.34 55.18 80.71
C LEU A 106 -46.67 56.67 80.85
N GLU A 107 -46.31 57.47 79.85
CA GLU A 107 -46.65 58.90 79.78
C GLU A 107 -48.16 59.10 79.79
N LYS A 108 -48.90 58.28 79.04
CA LYS A 108 -50.37 58.32 79.00
C LYS A 108 -51.02 57.97 80.35
N ILE A 109 -50.45 57.05 81.13
CA ILE A 109 -50.92 56.80 82.52
C ILE A 109 -50.72 58.05 83.36
N CYS A 110 -49.56 58.68 83.26
CA CYS A 110 -49.22 59.86 84.03
C CYS A 110 -50.17 61.03 83.73
N GLU A 111 -50.58 61.18 82.46
CA GLU A 111 -51.62 62.14 82.04
C GLU A 111 -53.01 61.79 82.62
N LEU A 112 -53.42 60.53 82.54
CA LEU A 112 -54.70 60.08 83.10
C LEU A 112 -54.74 60.28 84.63
N GLU A 113 -53.63 60.07 85.34
CA GLU A 113 -53.52 60.34 86.77
C GLU A 113 -53.63 61.83 87.11
N LYS A 114 -53.09 62.71 86.26
CA LYS A 114 -53.27 64.17 86.39
C LYS A 114 -54.72 64.59 86.16
N GLN A 115 -55.37 64.05 85.13
CA GLN A 115 -56.79 64.29 84.85
C GLN A 115 -57.68 63.78 85.98
N GLN A 116 -57.36 62.61 86.54
CA GLN A 116 -58.07 62.04 87.69
C GLN A 116 -57.98 62.94 88.93
N LYS A 117 -56.80 63.52 89.20
CA LYS A 117 -56.60 64.47 90.31
C LYS A 117 -57.33 65.80 90.10
N GLN A 118 -57.39 66.32 88.87
CA GLN A 118 -58.16 67.53 88.56
C GLN A 118 -59.67 67.32 88.76
N GLN A 119 -60.21 66.17 88.34
CA GLN A 119 -61.63 65.86 88.50
C GLN A 119 -62.05 65.61 89.95
N GLN A 120 -61.14 65.14 90.82
CA GLN A 120 -61.41 65.03 92.26
C GLN A 120 -61.64 66.39 92.96
N ASN A 121 -61.18 67.49 92.37
CA ASN A 121 -61.34 68.84 92.93
C ASN A 121 -62.61 69.58 92.42
N GLU A 122 -63.32 69.08 91.41
CA GLU A 122 -64.46 69.77 90.76
C GLU A 122 -65.85 69.17 91.08
N ASN A 123 -65.99 68.36 92.13
CA ASN A 123 -67.23 67.63 92.37
C ASN A 123 -68.40 68.48 92.90
N THR A 124 -69.43 68.69 92.05
CA THR A 124 -70.86 68.68 92.44
C THR A 124 -71.82 68.43 91.25
N THR A 125 -71.49 67.55 90.28
CA THR A 125 -72.51 67.06 89.31
C THR A 125 -72.33 65.60 88.88
N LYS A 126 -73.45 64.90 88.66
CA LYS A 126 -73.61 63.48 88.29
C LYS A 126 -72.78 63.01 87.07
N ALA A 127 -72.37 63.93 86.18
CA ALA A 127 -71.54 63.61 85.02
C ALA A 127 -70.05 63.35 85.36
N GLY A 128 -69.58 63.78 86.54
CA GLY A 128 -68.21 63.54 87.00
C GLY A 128 -67.95 62.09 87.43
N GLU A 129 -68.97 61.42 88.00
CA GLU A 129 -68.85 60.05 88.52
C GLU A 129 -68.73 58.99 87.39
N GLU A 130 -69.45 59.18 86.28
CA GLU A 130 -69.35 58.31 85.10
C GLU A 130 -67.98 58.43 84.42
N ARG A 131 -67.46 59.65 84.27
CA ARG A 131 -66.11 59.89 83.72
C ARG A 131 -65.01 59.28 84.60
N PHE A 132 -65.13 59.40 85.91
CA PHE A 132 -64.18 58.78 86.84
C PHE A 132 -64.18 57.25 86.76
N SER A 133 -65.36 56.64 86.65
CA SER A 133 -65.50 55.18 86.46
C SER A 133 -64.89 54.71 85.14
N GLN A 134 -65.04 55.50 84.07
CA GLN A 134 -64.44 55.18 82.78
C GLN A 134 -62.90 55.30 82.80
N LEU A 135 -62.37 56.33 83.46
CA LEU A 135 -60.92 56.52 83.69
C LEU A 135 -60.30 55.36 84.49
N GLN A 136 -60.98 54.85 85.52
CA GLN A 136 -60.54 53.68 86.30
C GLN A 136 -60.48 52.42 85.43
N ASN A 137 -61.47 52.20 84.56
CA ASN A 137 -61.50 51.07 83.65
C ASN A 137 -60.40 51.16 82.59
N ASP A 138 -60.16 52.35 82.02
CA ASP A 138 -59.10 52.56 81.03
C ASP A 138 -57.71 52.38 81.66
N ARG A 139 -57.50 52.86 82.89
CA ARG A 139 -56.28 52.60 83.67
C ARG A 139 -56.05 51.10 83.88
N LYS A 140 -57.09 50.36 84.26
CA LYS A 140 -57.00 48.90 84.47
C LYS A 140 -56.63 48.17 83.19
N LYS A 141 -57.29 48.48 82.07
CA LYS A 141 -56.97 47.91 80.74
C LYS A 141 -55.53 48.22 80.30
N LEU A 142 -55.03 49.43 80.60
CA LEU A 142 -53.67 49.81 80.25
C LEU A 142 -52.62 49.03 81.05
N LEU A 143 -52.86 48.84 82.35
CA LEU A 143 -51.98 48.05 83.21
C LEU A 143 -51.92 46.58 82.78
N GLU A 144 -53.05 46.02 82.38
CA GLU A 144 -53.14 44.66 81.83
C GLU A 144 -52.32 44.54 80.53
N LYS A 145 -52.46 45.49 79.61
CA LYS A 145 -51.66 45.54 78.37
C LYS A 145 -50.15 45.67 78.63
N ILE A 146 -49.72 46.45 79.63
CA ILE A 146 -48.31 46.53 80.02
C ILE A 146 -47.80 45.18 80.56
N SER A 147 -48.63 44.46 81.32
CA SER A 147 -48.28 43.14 81.83
C SER A 147 -48.09 42.11 80.70
N GLU A 148 -48.95 42.15 79.68
CA GLU A 148 -48.84 41.30 78.48
C GLU A 148 -47.60 41.64 77.66
N MET A 149 -47.32 42.92 77.41
CA MET A 149 -46.10 43.34 76.69
C MET A 149 -44.83 42.90 77.41
N LYS A 150 -44.78 43.01 78.75
CA LYS A 150 -43.64 42.52 79.55
C LYS A 150 -43.48 41.00 79.43
N LYS A 151 -44.59 40.25 79.38
CA LYS A 151 -44.56 38.80 79.15
C LYS A 151 -44.01 38.47 77.75
N GLN A 152 -44.47 39.16 76.72
CA GLN A 152 -43.97 39.02 75.35
C GLN A 152 -42.48 39.36 75.23
N GLN A 153 -42.01 40.45 75.85
CA GLN A 153 -40.57 40.79 75.91
C GLN A 153 -39.75 39.66 76.54
N LYS A 154 -40.24 39.07 77.64
CA LYS A 154 -39.55 37.96 78.32
C LYS A 154 -39.50 36.70 77.46
N GLU A 155 -40.57 36.40 76.72
CA GLU A 155 -40.62 35.26 75.78
C GLU A 155 -39.70 35.49 74.57
N GLN A 156 -39.69 36.71 74.02
CA GLN A 156 -38.80 37.10 72.92
C GLN A 156 -37.32 37.01 73.34
N ALA A 157 -36.97 37.52 74.52
CA ALA A 157 -35.60 37.43 75.05
C ALA A 157 -35.14 35.97 75.22
N LYS A 158 -36.04 35.07 75.67
CA LYS A 158 -35.75 33.63 75.75
C LYS A 158 -35.54 33.01 74.37
N ALA A 159 -36.37 33.36 73.38
CA ALA A 159 -36.21 32.86 72.01
C ALA A 159 -34.89 33.32 71.38
N THR A 160 -34.51 34.60 71.57
CA THR A 160 -33.22 35.13 71.11
C THR A 160 -32.04 34.45 71.79
N ALA A 161 -32.13 34.14 73.10
CA ALA A 161 -31.08 33.41 73.80
C ALA A 161 -30.87 31.99 73.24
N VAL A 162 -31.97 31.27 72.93
CA VAL A 162 -31.90 29.94 72.29
C VAL A 162 -31.32 30.03 70.88
N GLN A 163 -31.71 31.02 70.09
CA GLN A 163 -31.14 31.25 68.75
C GLN A 163 -29.65 31.57 68.81
N SER A 164 -29.22 32.37 69.78
CA SER A 164 -27.80 32.70 69.99
C SER A 164 -26.96 31.46 70.33
N ASP A 165 -27.45 30.60 71.24
CA ASP A 165 -26.80 29.32 71.57
C ASP A 165 -26.72 28.37 70.36
N GLN A 166 -27.79 28.29 69.55
CA GLN A 166 -27.77 27.52 68.31
C GLN A 166 -26.78 28.08 67.29
N PHE A 167 -26.70 29.40 67.14
CA PHE A 167 -25.76 30.05 66.24
C PHE A 167 -24.31 29.81 66.67
N SER A 168 -24.02 29.88 67.97
CA SER A 168 -22.71 29.56 68.52
C SER A 168 -22.28 28.12 68.21
N LYS A 169 -23.17 27.14 68.40
CA LYS A 169 -22.92 25.73 68.04
C LYS A 169 -22.69 25.51 66.54
N ILE A 170 -23.37 26.27 65.68
CA ILE A 170 -23.17 26.21 64.22
C ILE A 170 -21.80 26.78 63.86
N MET A 171 -21.40 27.90 64.45
CA MET A 171 -20.10 28.52 64.21
C MET A 171 -18.94 27.60 64.62
N GLU A 172 -19.04 26.94 65.77
CA GLU A 172 -18.06 25.95 66.22
C GLU A 172 -17.91 24.78 65.23
N LYS A 173 -19.03 24.26 64.71
CA LYS A 173 -19.01 23.23 63.67
C LYS A 173 -18.40 23.71 62.35
N ILE A 174 -18.64 24.94 61.94
CA ILE A 174 -18.02 25.53 60.74
C ILE A 174 -16.50 25.58 60.92
N THR A 175 -16.02 26.06 62.07
CA THR A 175 -14.58 26.11 62.36
C THR A 175 -13.94 24.72 62.37
N GLU A 176 -14.61 23.71 62.91
CA GLU A 176 -14.11 22.33 62.90
C GLU A 176 -14.09 21.73 61.49
N MET A 177 -15.13 21.99 60.67
CA MET A 177 -15.14 21.57 59.25
C MET A 177 -14.02 22.23 58.45
N GLU A 178 -13.76 23.53 58.64
CA GLU A 178 -12.65 24.24 57.99
C GLU A 178 -11.29 23.65 58.39
N LYS A 179 -11.12 23.28 59.66
CA LYS A 179 -9.91 22.62 60.15
C LYS A 179 -9.70 21.24 59.48
N GLN A 180 -10.76 20.44 59.37
CA GLN A 180 -10.71 19.15 58.69
C GLN A 180 -10.40 19.29 57.20
N GLN A 181 -10.99 20.27 56.52
CA GLN A 181 -10.69 20.56 55.12
C GLN A 181 -9.23 20.95 54.91
N LYS A 182 -8.66 21.80 55.79
CA LYS A 182 -7.23 22.16 55.74
C LYS A 182 -6.33 20.94 55.91
N GLN A 183 -6.65 20.05 56.85
CA GLN A 183 -5.88 18.81 57.06
C GLN A 183 -5.96 17.88 55.84
N GLN A 184 -7.14 17.70 55.25
CA GLN A 184 -7.31 16.90 54.03
C GLN A 184 -6.53 17.48 52.86
N HIS A 185 -6.52 18.80 52.72
CA HIS A 185 -5.76 19.48 51.67
C HIS A 185 -4.25 19.26 51.86
N GLU A 186 -3.74 19.38 53.09
CA GLU A 186 -2.32 19.13 53.39
C GLU A 186 -1.90 17.68 53.09
N ILE A 187 -2.75 16.70 53.43
CA ILE A 187 -2.50 15.28 53.10
C ILE A 187 -2.45 15.08 51.58
N THR A 188 -3.36 15.74 50.84
CA THR A 188 -3.45 15.63 49.38
C THR A 188 -2.23 16.23 48.70
N ILE A 189 -1.72 17.38 49.19
CA ILE A 189 -0.49 18.01 48.70
C ILE A 189 0.70 17.06 48.92
N LYS A 190 0.90 16.56 50.15
CA LYS A 190 2.02 15.64 50.45
C LYS A 190 2.01 14.38 49.59
N ALA A 191 0.84 13.77 49.40
CA ALA A 191 0.69 12.60 48.54
C ALA A 191 0.97 12.91 47.05
N SER A 192 0.70 14.15 46.62
CA SER A 192 1.02 14.60 45.25
C SER A 192 2.52 14.85 45.08
N ASP A 193 3.17 15.46 46.05
CA ASP A 193 4.62 15.72 46.06
C ASP A 193 5.44 14.41 46.04
N GLU A 194 5.01 13.40 46.80
CA GLU A 194 5.62 12.06 46.79
C GLU A 194 5.49 11.40 45.41
N LYS A 195 4.31 11.51 44.77
CA LYS A 195 4.10 10.97 43.41
C LYS A 195 4.96 11.68 42.36
N VAL A 196 5.09 13.01 42.46
CA VAL A 196 5.95 13.78 41.56
C VAL A 196 7.40 13.38 41.74
N SER A 197 7.87 13.23 42.98
CA SER A 197 9.24 12.82 43.29
C SER A 197 9.53 11.40 42.77
N GLN A 198 8.60 10.47 42.93
CA GLN A 198 8.72 9.11 42.38
C GLN A 198 8.79 9.14 40.84
N SER A 199 7.90 9.89 40.19
CA SER A 199 7.89 10.01 38.73
C SER A 199 9.18 10.62 38.18
N GLN A 200 9.79 11.57 38.89
CA GLN A 200 11.08 12.16 38.51
C GLN A 200 12.23 11.14 38.61
N ASN A 201 12.23 10.31 39.66
CA ASN A 201 13.21 9.23 39.80
C ASN A 201 13.07 8.18 38.69
N ASP A 202 11.83 7.77 38.38
CA ASP A 202 11.55 6.80 37.31
C ASP A 202 11.97 7.35 35.94
N GLN A 203 11.73 8.65 35.68
CA GLN A 203 12.20 9.33 34.47
C GLN A 203 13.73 9.35 34.37
N LYS A 204 14.43 9.58 35.49
CA LYS A 204 15.89 9.57 35.53
C LYS A 204 16.47 8.18 35.25
N GLU A 205 15.91 7.13 35.87
CA GLU A 205 16.32 5.75 35.62
C GLU A 205 16.07 5.34 34.16
N PHE A 206 14.96 5.80 33.58
CA PHE A 206 14.65 5.56 32.18
C PHE A 206 15.66 6.24 31.23
N LEU A 207 16.06 7.48 31.51
CA LEU A 207 17.08 8.20 30.74
C LEU A 207 18.46 7.53 30.81
N GLU A 208 18.86 7.03 31.99
CA GLU A 208 20.12 6.28 32.13
C GLU A 208 20.11 4.98 31.30
N LYS A 209 18.97 4.27 31.26
CA LYS A 209 18.82 3.08 30.39
C LYS A 209 18.91 3.41 28.90
N ILE A 210 18.33 4.53 28.47
CA ILE A 210 18.45 5.00 27.07
C ILE A 210 19.92 5.25 26.72
N TYR A 211 20.65 5.96 27.59
CA TYR A 211 22.06 6.27 27.37
C TYR A 211 22.93 5.00 27.22
N GLU A 212 22.72 4.00 28.07
CA GLU A 212 23.46 2.72 27.97
C GLU A 212 23.09 1.93 26.71
N LEU A 213 21.83 1.96 26.27
CA LEU A 213 21.41 1.32 25.02
C LEU A 213 22.05 1.99 23.80
N GLU A 214 22.10 3.31 23.76
CA GLU A 214 22.77 4.06 22.68
C GLU A 214 24.26 3.74 22.61
N LYS A 215 24.92 3.64 23.77
CA LYS A 215 26.34 3.25 23.85
C LYS A 215 26.56 1.85 23.31
N GLN A 216 25.73 0.87 23.70
CA GLN A 216 25.80 -0.50 23.17
C GLN A 216 25.54 -0.56 21.66
N GLN A 217 24.60 0.25 21.15
CA GLN A 217 24.31 0.32 19.72
C GLN A 217 25.50 0.88 18.94
N LYS A 218 26.17 1.91 19.48
CA LYS A 218 27.36 2.51 18.87
C LYS A 218 28.54 1.53 18.82
N GLU A 219 28.75 0.76 19.87
CA GLU A 219 29.79 -0.28 19.92
C GLU A 219 29.50 -1.41 18.91
N LYS A 220 28.24 -1.86 18.81
CA LYS A 220 27.82 -2.86 17.80
C LYS A 220 27.98 -2.33 16.38
N SER A 221 27.64 -1.07 16.13
CA SER A 221 27.82 -0.43 14.82
C SER A 221 29.29 -0.40 14.41
N LYS A 222 30.19 -0.01 15.32
CA LYS A 222 31.63 0.02 15.08
C LYS A 222 32.20 -1.38 14.79
N ALA A 223 31.79 -2.39 15.57
CA ALA A 223 32.21 -3.77 15.33
C ALA A 223 31.74 -4.30 13.96
N THR A 224 30.55 -3.87 13.53
CA THR A 224 29.99 -4.23 12.22
C THR A 224 30.75 -3.53 11.08
N GLU A 225 31.11 -2.26 11.25
CA GLU A 225 31.92 -1.50 10.29
C GLU A 225 33.33 -2.10 10.12
N ASP A 226 33.95 -2.55 11.21
CA ASP A 226 35.24 -3.27 11.17
C ASP A 226 35.12 -4.61 10.42
N GLN A 227 34.00 -5.33 10.57
CA GLN A 227 33.74 -6.56 9.83
C GLN A 227 33.55 -6.29 8.33
N PHE A 228 32.80 -5.25 7.97
CA PHE A 228 32.62 -4.86 6.57
C PHE A 228 33.94 -4.43 5.92
N SER A 229 34.78 -3.70 6.64
CA SER A 229 36.11 -3.30 6.14
C SER A 229 36.98 -4.52 5.80
N LYS A 230 37.02 -5.53 6.70
CA LYS A 230 37.73 -6.79 6.44
C LYS A 230 37.14 -7.58 5.28
N LEU A 231 35.82 -7.54 5.09
CA LEU A 231 35.16 -8.20 3.96
C LEU A 231 35.54 -7.51 2.63
N PHE A 232 35.59 -6.18 2.62
CA PHE A 232 35.93 -5.38 1.44
C PHE A 232 37.38 -5.63 0.98
N GLU A 233 38.31 -5.77 1.93
CA GLU A 233 39.70 -6.17 1.64
C GLU A 233 39.76 -7.56 0.99
N LYS A 234 39.01 -8.54 1.50
CA LYS A 234 38.95 -9.89 0.92
C LYS A 234 38.35 -9.90 -0.49
N ILE A 235 37.30 -9.12 -0.72
CA ILE A 235 36.69 -8.97 -2.06
C ILE A 235 37.73 -8.38 -3.03
N SER A 236 38.44 -7.34 -2.60
CA SER A 236 39.50 -6.71 -3.41
C SER A 236 40.65 -7.68 -3.74
N GLU A 237 41.00 -8.58 -2.83
CA GLU A 237 42.01 -9.62 -3.07
C GLU A 237 41.52 -10.69 -4.05
N LEU A 238 40.27 -11.15 -3.90
CA LEU A 238 39.65 -12.11 -4.82
C LEU A 238 39.54 -11.56 -6.24
N GLU A 239 39.18 -10.29 -6.41
CA GLU A 239 39.13 -9.63 -7.72
C GLU A 239 40.51 -9.59 -8.39
N LYS A 240 41.56 -9.30 -7.63
CA LYS A 240 42.95 -9.36 -8.15
C LYS A 240 43.32 -10.76 -8.60
N GLN A 241 42.97 -11.79 -7.81
CA GLN A 241 43.23 -13.20 -8.16
C GLN A 241 42.47 -13.61 -9.43
N GLN A 242 41.18 -13.25 -9.55
CA GLN A 242 40.38 -13.52 -10.75
C GLN A 242 40.96 -12.84 -11.99
N LYS A 243 41.40 -11.58 -11.86
CA LYS A 243 42.03 -10.85 -12.97
C LYS A 243 43.31 -11.53 -13.44
N GLN A 244 44.15 -12.00 -12.52
CA GLN A 244 45.37 -12.73 -12.85
C GLN A 244 45.07 -14.08 -13.54
N GLN A 245 44.07 -14.82 -13.04
CA GLN A 245 43.63 -16.07 -13.67
C GLN A 245 43.09 -15.84 -15.08
N HIS A 246 42.29 -14.79 -15.27
CA HIS A 246 41.75 -14.43 -16.58
C HIS A 246 42.86 -14.04 -17.58
N GLU A 247 43.86 -13.28 -17.13
CA GLU A 247 45.02 -12.92 -17.95
C GLU A 247 45.82 -14.17 -18.38
N HIS A 248 46.06 -15.10 -17.44
CA HIS A 248 46.75 -16.35 -17.73
C HIS A 248 45.97 -17.22 -18.73
N MET A 249 44.65 -17.36 -18.53
CA MET A 249 43.78 -18.09 -19.45
C MET A 249 43.77 -17.46 -20.84
N THR A 250 43.70 -16.13 -20.92
CA THR A 250 43.74 -15.39 -22.19
C THR A 250 45.04 -15.64 -22.95
N LYS A 251 46.19 -15.60 -22.26
CA LYS A 251 47.50 -15.92 -22.84
C LYS A 251 47.55 -17.36 -23.37
N ALA A 252 46.99 -18.32 -22.62
CA ALA A 252 46.93 -19.72 -23.05
C ALA A 252 46.05 -19.92 -24.30
N ILE A 253 44.89 -19.27 -24.37
CA ILE A 253 43.99 -19.31 -25.54
C ILE A 253 44.68 -18.70 -26.77
N LEU A 254 45.32 -17.54 -26.62
CA LEU A 254 46.04 -16.89 -27.72
C LEU A 254 47.19 -17.76 -28.26
N TYR A 255 47.93 -18.42 -27.37
CA TYR A 255 48.97 -19.36 -27.77
C TYR A 255 48.41 -20.54 -28.59
N GLN A 256 47.33 -21.16 -28.12
CA GLN A 256 46.68 -22.26 -28.85
C GLN A 256 46.11 -21.83 -30.20
N PHE A 257 45.52 -20.62 -30.26
CA PHE A 257 45.00 -20.07 -31.51
C PHE A 257 46.11 -19.81 -32.53
N SER A 258 47.23 -19.24 -32.11
CA SER A 258 48.40 -19.03 -32.99
C SER A 258 48.95 -20.36 -33.53
N LYS A 259 48.98 -21.40 -32.71
CA LYS A 259 49.38 -22.75 -33.15
C LYS A 259 48.42 -23.29 -34.21
N MET A 260 47.12 -23.20 -33.98
CA MET A 260 46.08 -23.64 -34.92
C MET A 260 46.13 -22.89 -36.25
N GLN A 261 46.37 -21.57 -36.23
CA GLN A 261 46.55 -20.79 -37.46
C GLN A 261 47.74 -21.27 -38.28
N ASN A 262 48.84 -21.64 -37.63
CA ASN A 262 50.01 -22.20 -38.32
C ASN A 262 49.70 -23.58 -38.92
N ASP A 263 49.02 -24.44 -38.17
CA ASP A 263 48.60 -25.76 -38.66
C ASP A 263 47.63 -25.65 -39.85
N HIS A 264 46.67 -24.70 -39.80
CA HIS A 264 45.77 -24.40 -40.91
C HIS A 264 46.52 -23.90 -42.16
N LYS A 265 47.55 -23.06 -41.98
CA LYS A 265 48.37 -22.59 -43.10
C LYS A 265 49.09 -23.76 -43.79
N ILE A 266 49.70 -24.65 -43.01
CA ILE A 266 50.38 -25.85 -43.53
C ILE A 266 49.38 -26.76 -44.27
N LEU A 267 48.17 -26.93 -43.73
CA LEU A 267 47.13 -27.74 -44.37
C LEU A 267 46.67 -27.13 -45.70
N PHE A 268 46.51 -25.80 -45.75
CA PHE A 268 46.10 -25.09 -46.96
C PHE A 268 47.15 -25.18 -48.07
N GLU A 269 48.44 -25.09 -47.72
CA GLU A 269 49.55 -25.32 -48.65
C GLU A 269 49.50 -26.74 -49.24
N LYS A 270 49.28 -27.77 -48.41
CA LYS A 270 49.11 -29.16 -48.88
C LYS A 270 47.89 -29.36 -49.77
N ILE A 271 46.75 -28.74 -49.46
CA ILE A 271 45.55 -28.79 -50.31
C ILE A 271 45.87 -28.17 -51.67
N SER A 272 46.57 -27.03 -51.69
CA SER A 272 46.97 -26.36 -52.92
C SER A 272 47.92 -27.21 -53.78
N GLU A 273 48.78 -28.03 -53.17
CA GLU A 273 49.62 -29.01 -53.86
C GLU A 273 48.81 -30.17 -54.44
N MET A 274 47.93 -30.78 -53.65
CA MET A 274 47.05 -31.86 -54.12
C MET A 274 46.14 -31.41 -55.28
N GLU A 275 45.61 -30.19 -55.24
CA GLU A 275 44.80 -29.64 -56.34
C GLU A 275 45.61 -29.48 -57.64
N LYS A 276 46.89 -29.11 -57.55
CA LYS A 276 47.78 -29.02 -58.71
C LYS A 276 48.04 -30.40 -59.32
N GLU A 277 48.19 -31.43 -58.50
CA GLU A 277 48.37 -32.82 -58.95
C GLU A 277 47.07 -33.42 -59.52
N GLN A 278 45.91 -33.03 -59.01
CA GLN A 278 44.62 -33.58 -59.45
C GLN A 278 44.13 -32.98 -60.79
N LYS A 279 44.48 -31.72 -61.09
CA LYS A 279 44.11 -31.03 -62.35
C LYS A 279 44.46 -31.81 -63.64
N PRO A 280 45.70 -32.31 -63.85
CA PRO A 280 46.03 -33.07 -65.05
C PRO A 280 45.25 -34.39 -65.13
N LEU A 281 45.06 -35.09 -64.01
CA LEU A 281 44.23 -36.30 -63.95
C LEU A 281 42.78 -36.04 -64.35
N GLN A 282 42.19 -34.94 -63.87
CA GLN A 282 40.82 -34.56 -64.25
C GLN A 282 40.72 -34.24 -65.75
N LYS A 283 41.73 -33.56 -66.30
CA LYS A 283 41.79 -33.26 -67.74
C LYS A 283 41.87 -34.55 -68.57
N GLU A 284 42.75 -35.48 -68.22
CA GLU A 284 42.88 -36.79 -68.87
C GLU A 284 41.56 -37.59 -68.78
N ASN A 285 40.94 -37.65 -67.61
CA ASN A 285 39.65 -38.33 -67.43
C ASN A 285 38.53 -37.70 -68.28
N THR A 286 38.52 -36.37 -68.43
CA THR A 286 37.53 -35.66 -69.26
C THR A 286 37.74 -35.95 -70.75
N GLU A 287 38.99 -35.99 -71.20
CA GLU A 287 39.35 -36.37 -72.57
C GLU A 287 38.95 -37.83 -72.86
N ARG A 288 39.28 -38.74 -71.94
CA ARG A 288 38.92 -40.17 -72.04
C ARG A 288 37.40 -40.38 -72.06
N PHE A 289 36.65 -39.64 -71.25
CA PHE A 289 35.18 -39.68 -71.26
C PHE A 289 34.59 -39.16 -72.58
N SER A 290 35.16 -38.09 -73.14
CA SER A 290 34.75 -37.56 -74.45
C SER A 290 35.00 -38.57 -75.58
N GLN A 291 36.10 -39.32 -75.51
CA GLN A 291 36.41 -40.39 -76.45
C GLN A 291 35.43 -41.56 -76.32
N LEU A 292 35.12 -41.99 -75.10
CA LEU A 292 34.11 -43.02 -74.85
C LEU A 292 32.71 -42.62 -75.34
N GLN A 293 32.32 -41.34 -75.19
CA GLN A 293 31.06 -40.80 -75.74
C GLN A 293 31.03 -40.92 -77.26
N ASN A 294 32.13 -40.58 -77.94
CA ASN A 294 32.25 -40.70 -79.39
C ASN A 294 32.17 -42.16 -79.84
N ASP A 295 32.85 -43.07 -79.14
CA ASP A 295 32.81 -44.50 -79.45
C ASP A 295 31.42 -45.09 -79.22
N ARG A 296 30.74 -44.71 -78.14
CA ARG A 296 29.34 -45.06 -77.88
C ARG A 296 28.43 -44.56 -79.00
N LYS A 297 28.61 -43.33 -79.49
CA LYS A 297 27.82 -42.79 -80.60
C LYS A 297 28.00 -43.61 -81.87
N LYS A 298 29.24 -43.95 -82.25
CA LYS A 298 29.54 -44.83 -83.39
C LYS A 298 28.91 -46.21 -83.23
N LEU A 299 28.92 -46.75 -82.01
CA LEU A 299 28.29 -48.04 -81.71
C LEU A 299 26.77 -47.97 -81.88
N LEU A 300 26.13 -46.89 -81.43
CA LEU A 300 24.70 -46.67 -81.60
C LEU A 300 24.31 -46.50 -83.07
N GLU A 301 25.12 -45.82 -83.88
CA GLU A 301 24.93 -45.72 -85.33
C GLU A 301 24.97 -47.12 -85.97
N LYS A 302 25.95 -47.97 -85.60
CA LYS A 302 26.01 -49.37 -86.06
C LYS A 302 24.80 -50.19 -85.60
N ILE A 303 24.35 -50.02 -84.36
CA ILE A 303 23.14 -50.70 -83.85
C ILE A 303 21.92 -50.27 -84.68
N SER A 304 21.77 -48.98 -84.97
CA SER A 304 20.68 -48.47 -85.82
C SER A 304 20.73 -49.04 -87.24
N GLU A 305 21.92 -49.15 -87.84
CA GLU A 305 22.10 -49.82 -89.14
C GLU A 305 21.73 -51.30 -89.09
N MET A 306 22.16 -52.03 -88.05
CA MET A 306 21.80 -53.43 -87.85
C MET A 306 20.29 -53.60 -87.61
N GLU A 307 19.66 -52.72 -86.82
CA GLU A 307 18.21 -52.70 -86.60
C GLU A 307 17.46 -52.40 -87.90
N LYS A 308 17.99 -51.53 -88.77
CA LYS A 308 17.42 -51.25 -90.09
C LYS A 308 17.50 -52.49 -90.99
N GLN A 309 18.64 -53.19 -90.99
CA GLN A 309 18.80 -54.47 -91.70
C GLN A 309 17.88 -55.56 -91.13
N GLN A 310 17.68 -55.57 -89.80
CA GLN A 310 16.79 -56.50 -89.11
C GLN A 310 15.31 -56.19 -89.39
N LYS A 311 14.92 -54.91 -89.48
CA LYS A 311 13.58 -54.45 -89.90
C LYS A 311 13.30 -54.72 -91.38
N GLU A 312 14.31 -54.68 -92.25
CA GLU A 312 14.17 -55.12 -93.65
C GLU A 312 14.02 -56.65 -93.77
N GLN A 313 14.55 -57.44 -92.82
CA GLN A 313 14.29 -58.88 -92.71
C GLN A 313 12.95 -59.22 -92.02
N SER A 314 12.38 -58.32 -91.21
CA SER A 314 11.09 -58.48 -90.54
C SER A 314 10.00 -57.66 -91.24
N LYS A 315 9.77 -57.97 -92.52
CA LYS A 315 8.62 -57.50 -93.30
C LYS A 315 7.54 -58.58 -93.43
N VAL A 316 7.20 -59.22 -92.31
CA VAL A 316 5.92 -59.92 -92.07
C VAL A 316 5.57 -59.69 -90.60
N THR A 317 4.32 -59.27 -90.37
CA THR A 317 3.66 -59.02 -89.06
C THR A 317 4.02 -57.74 -88.30
N GLY A 318 3.22 -56.69 -88.57
CA GLY A 318 2.23 -56.21 -87.60
C GLY A 318 2.67 -55.18 -86.55
N ASP A 319 2.65 -53.91 -86.96
CA ASP A 319 2.29 -52.68 -86.22
C ASP A 319 1.76 -52.83 -84.78
N GLN A 320 2.35 -52.11 -83.81
CA GLN A 320 1.80 -50.82 -83.35
C GLN A 320 2.63 -50.18 -82.24
N LEU A 321 3.09 -48.97 -82.55
CA LEU A 321 3.81 -48.04 -81.69
C LEU A 321 2.80 -47.06 -81.03
N SER A 322 2.94 -46.87 -79.71
CA SER A 322 2.78 -45.59 -78.98
C SER A 322 1.42 -44.86 -78.90
N LYS A 323 1.04 -44.48 -77.66
CA LYS A 323 0.83 -43.09 -77.21
C LYS A 323 0.59 -43.11 -75.69
N SER A 324 1.50 -42.59 -74.87
CA SER A 324 1.81 -41.16 -74.62
C SER A 324 0.87 -40.55 -73.58
N GLN A 325 1.43 -40.43 -72.37
CA GLN A 325 1.54 -39.20 -71.58
C GLN A 325 0.24 -38.44 -71.28
N ASN A 326 -0.24 -38.56 -70.05
CA ASN A 326 -1.16 -37.59 -69.46
C ASN A 326 -0.86 -37.21 -67.99
N ASP A 327 0.30 -37.57 -67.44
CA ASP A 327 0.55 -37.39 -65.99
C ASP A 327 1.23 -36.07 -65.58
N GLN A 328 1.54 -35.15 -66.50
CA GLN A 328 2.23 -33.88 -66.17
C GLN A 328 1.32 -32.65 -65.98
N LYS A 329 0.00 -32.82 -65.83
CA LYS A 329 -0.93 -31.69 -65.57
C LYS A 329 -1.62 -31.69 -64.20
N LYS A 330 -1.17 -32.52 -63.25
CA LYS A 330 -1.70 -32.54 -61.87
C LYS A 330 -0.82 -31.82 -60.83
N GLU A 331 0.39 -31.40 -61.20
CA GLU A 331 1.39 -30.93 -60.24
C GLU A 331 1.48 -29.39 -60.07
N GLN A 332 0.70 -28.62 -60.84
CA GLN A 332 0.73 -27.15 -60.78
C GLN A 332 -0.54 -26.51 -60.20
N LYS A 333 -1.53 -27.32 -59.81
CA LYS A 333 -2.75 -26.88 -59.10
C LYS A 333 -2.73 -27.18 -57.59
N GLN A 334 -1.63 -27.74 -57.07
CA GLN A 334 -1.37 -27.94 -55.64
C GLN A 334 -0.29 -27.02 -55.06
N ARG A 335 0.25 -26.07 -55.84
CA ARG A 335 1.24 -25.09 -55.36
C ARG A 335 0.66 -23.72 -54.95
N LYS A 336 -0.66 -23.60 -54.84
CA LYS A 336 -1.36 -22.38 -54.36
C LYS A 336 -2.13 -22.56 -53.05
N ALA A 337 -1.82 -23.61 -52.27
CA ALA A 337 -2.44 -23.90 -50.98
C ALA A 337 -1.42 -24.30 -49.89
N LEU A 338 -0.17 -23.81 -50.00
CA LEU A 338 0.90 -24.13 -49.04
C LEU A 338 1.29 -22.93 -48.16
N LEU A 339 0.31 -22.12 -47.76
CA LEU A 339 0.45 -21.12 -46.70
C LEU A 339 -0.69 -21.27 -45.69
N ILE A 340 -1.00 -22.52 -45.35
CA ILE A 340 -2.00 -22.85 -44.33
C ILE A 340 -1.30 -22.72 -42.98
N PHE A 341 -1.72 -21.73 -42.20
CA PHE A 341 -1.54 -21.65 -40.75
C PHE A 341 -1.52 -23.06 -40.17
N ARG A 342 -0.37 -23.57 -39.73
CA ARG A 342 -0.35 -24.79 -38.91
C ARG A 342 -1.09 -24.43 -37.63
N GLN A 343 -2.35 -24.85 -37.52
CA GLN A 343 -3.07 -24.82 -36.25
C GLN A 343 -2.19 -25.54 -35.22
N ASN A 344 -1.80 -24.81 -34.18
CA ASN A 344 -1.01 -25.34 -33.07
C ASN A 344 -1.94 -25.58 -31.87
N TYR A 345 -1.51 -26.42 -30.95
CA TYR A 345 -2.29 -26.85 -29.78
C TYR A 345 -1.37 -27.10 -28.61
N TRP A 346 -1.90 -27.12 -27.38
CA TRP A 346 -1.11 -27.50 -26.20
C TRP A 346 -0.80 -29.01 -26.22
N ASP A 347 0.46 -29.34 -25.96
CA ASP A 347 0.96 -30.72 -25.96
C ASP A 347 0.69 -31.38 -24.61
N ALA A 348 -0.29 -32.27 -24.56
CA ALA A 348 -0.64 -33.00 -23.35
C ALA A 348 0.49 -33.88 -22.81
N ASN A 349 1.45 -34.27 -23.65
CA ASN A 349 2.61 -35.06 -23.21
C ASN A 349 3.71 -34.20 -22.57
N VAL A 350 3.63 -32.87 -22.75
CA VAL A 350 4.61 -31.91 -22.21
C VAL A 350 3.87 -30.82 -21.46
N CYS A 351 3.06 -31.29 -20.51
CA CYS A 351 2.22 -30.52 -19.63
C CYS A 351 2.54 -30.91 -18.17
N ASP A 352 2.71 -29.91 -17.30
CA ASP A 352 2.91 -30.16 -15.87
C ASP A 352 1.69 -30.85 -15.25
N GLU A 353 1.92 -31.76 -14.30
CA GLU A 353 0.88 -32.57 -13.68
C GLU A 353 -0.23 -31.77 -12.98
N LYS A 354 0.04 -30.52 -12.58
CA LYS A 354 -0.91 -29.61 -11.94
C LYS A 354 -1.69 -28.76 -12.93
N LEU A 355 -1.41 -28.89 -14.22
CA LEU A 355 -2.21 -28.32 -15.28
C LEU A 355 -3.16 -29.37 -15.86
N GLU A 356 -4.28 -28.89 -16.35
CA GLU A 356 -5.26 -29.65 -17.11
C GLU A 356 -5.51 -28.95 -18.43
N ILE A 357 -5.38 -29.69 -19.52
CA ILE A 357 -5.75 -29.23 -20.85
C ILE A 357 -7.18 -29.67 -21.14
N ILE A 358 -8.06 -28.72 -21.43
CA ILE A 358 -9.51 -28.96 -21.55
C ILE A 358 -9.96 -28.73 -23.01
N GLY A 359 -10.91 -29.57 -23.45
CA GLY A 359 -11.63 -29.43 -24.71
C GLY A 359 -10.99 -30.14 -25.89
N HIS A 360 -11.78 -30.38 -26.94
CA HIS A 360 -11.40 -31.20 -28.11
C HIS A 360 -10.22 -30.68 -28.93
N LYS A 361 -9.83 -29.42 -28.73
CA LYS A 361 -8.73 -28.78 -29.45
C LYS A 361 -7.51 -28.51 -28.57
N ASN A 362 -7.50 -28.93 -27.30
CA ASN A 362 -6.36 -28.68 -26.42
C ASN A 362 -5.93 -27.19 -26.38
N LEU A 363 -6.89 -26.27 -26.35
CA LEU A 363 -6.62 -24.82 -26.35
C LEU A 363 -6.77 -24.18 -24.98
N ILE A 364 -7.55 -24.80 -24.09
CA ILE A 364 -7.82 -24.30 -22.76
C ILE A 364 -6.84 -24.95 -21.79
N VAL A 365 -6.17 -24.13 -20.98
CA VAL A 365 -5.30 -24.60 -19.88
C VAL A 365 -5.87 -24.10 -18.57
N HIS A 366 -6.02 -25.02 -17.62
CA HIS A 366 -6.56 -24.76 -16.30
C HIS A 366 -5.59 -25.27 -15.23
N TYR A 367 -5.33 -24.45 -14.22
CA TYR A 367 -4.53 -24.85 -13.06
C TYR A 367 -5.39 -25.58 -12.03
N LYS A 368 -5.16 -26.89 -11.88
CA LYS A 368 -5.89 -27.77 -10.93
C LYS A 368 -5.14 -28.04 -9.63
N GLY A 369 -3.93 -27.51 -9.47
CA GLY A 369 -3.16 -27.65 -8.23
C GLY A 369 -3.83 -26.92 -7.06
N HIS A 370 -3.73 -27.50 -5.85
CA HIS A 370 -4.32 -26.91 -4.63
C HIS A 370 -3.45 -25.82 -3.99
N ALA A 371 -2.14 -25.85 -4.22
CA ALA A 371 -1.17 -24.91 -3.65
C ALA A 371 -0.54 -24.07 -4.75
N PHE A 372 0.01 -22.93 -4.37
CA PHE A 372 0.82 -22.10 -5.27
C PHE A 372 1.98 -22.91 -5.85
N GLY A 373 2.20 -22.78 -7.15
CA GLY A 373 3.34 -23.38 -7.82
C GLY A 373 3.30 -23.12 -9.30
N TRP A 374 4.39 -22.61 -9.85
CA TRP A 374 4.53 -22.34 -11.27
C TRP A 374 4.56 -23.63 -12.09
N CYS A 375 3.60 -23.78 -13.00
CA CYS A 375 3.42 -24.96 -13.81
C CYS A 375 3.26 -24.52 -15.27
N SER A 376 3.93 -25.22 -16.18
CA SER A 376 3.99 -24.82 -17.59
C SER A 376 3.52 -25.90 -18.55
N VAL A 377 3.13 -25.49 -19.74
CA VAL A 377 2.84 -26.37 -20.87
C VAL A 377 3.36 -25.77 -22.17
N PHE A 378 3.91 -26.62 -23.03
CA PHE A 378 4.37 -26.23 -24.36
C PHE A 378 3.32 -26.55 -25.43
N ALA A 379 3.36 -25.83 -26.54
CA ALA A 379 2.62 -26.23 -27.73
C ALA A 379 3.28 -27.44 -28.42
N ILE A 380 2.52 -28.12 -29.30
CA ILE A 380 2.98 -29.32 -30.02
C ILE A 380 4.11 -28.97 -31.00
N HIS A 381 3.95 -27.88 -31.75
CA HIS A 381 4.89 -27.51 -32.80
C HIS A 381 5.75 -26.30 -32.41
N PRO A 382 7.06 -26.30 -32.77
CA PRO A 382 7.89 -25.13 -32.65
C PRO A 382 7.49 -24.06 -33.66
N ILE A 383 8.02 -22.85 -33.46
CA ILE A 383 8.06 -21.82 -34.48
C ILE A 383 9.10 -22.24 -35.53
N LEU A 384 8.69 -22.26 -36.80
CA LEU A 384 9.61 -22.51 -37.90
C LEU A 384 10.40 -21.24 -38.21
N LEU A 385 11.72 -21.31 -38.01
CA LEU A 385 12.65 -20.21 -38.28
C LEU A 385 13.11 -20.29 -39.74
N ASN A 386 12.24 -19.93 -40.68
CA ASN A 386 12.66 -19.83 -42.07
C ASN A 386 13.35 -18.48 -42.30
N ASN A 387 14.69 -18.50 -42.36
CA ASN A 387 15.51 -17.29 -42.55
C ASN A 387 15.26 -16.57 -43.89
N ASN A 388 14.53 -17.18 -44.83
CA ASN A 388 14.26 -16.62 -46.16
C ASN A 388 12.84 -16.07 -46.34
N SER A 389 11.99 -16.11 -45.32
CA SER A 389 10.65 -15.54 -45.36
C SER A 389 10.45 -14.50 -44.26
N SER A 390 9.79 -13.39 -44.60
CA SER A 390 9.33 -12.36 -43.65
C SER A 390 8.09 -12.83 -42.89
N ASP A 391 8.09 -14.08 -42.44
CA ASP A 391 6.95 -14.71 -41.81
C ASP A 391 6.84 -14.23 -40.36
N ILE A 392 5.63 -13.92 -39.95
CA ILE A 392 5.31 -13.58 -38.57
C ILE A 392 4.53 -14.74 -37.98
N PHE A 393 5.09 -15.36 -36.95
CA PHE A 393 4.33 -16.26 -36.10
C PHE A 393 3.64 -15.45 -35.00
N TYR A 394 2.35 -15.67 -34.77
CA TYR A 394 1.61 -14.95 -33.75
C TYR A 394 0.46 -15.80 -33.20
N TYR A 395 0.22 -15.68 -31.89
CA TYR A 395 -0.91 -16.30 -31.21
C TYR A 395 -1.42 -15.41 -30.08
N GLU A 396 -2.69 -15.60 -29.71
CA GLU A 396 -3.34 -14.87 -28.63
C GLU A 396 -3.74 -15.79 -27.48
N ILE A 397 -3.73 -15.27 -26.27
CA ILE A 397 -4.19 -15.91 -25.04
C ILE A 397 -5.30 -15.04 -24.45
N SER A 398 -6.49 -15.61 -24.32
CA SER A 398 -7.60 -15.01 -23.58
C SER A 398 -7.56 -15.48 -22.13
N ILE A 399 -7.64 -14.54 -21.19
CA ILE A 399 -7.51 -14.83 -19.76
C ILE A 399 -8.92 -14.91 -19.15
N HIS A 400 -9.36 -16.13 -18.85
CA HIS A 400 -10.70 -16.39 -18.34
C HIS A 400 -10.81 -16.24 -16.82
N ASN A 401 -9.73 -16.53 -16.09
CA ASN A 401 -9.66 -16.35 -14.63
C ASN A 401 -8.20 -16.23 -14.24
N LYS A 402 -7.86 -15.21 -13.44
CA LYS A 402 -6.50 -14.99 -12.94
C LYS A 402 -6.53 -14.73 -11.44
N LYS A 403 -5.97 -15.65 -10.67
CA LYS A 403 -5.80 -15.51 -9.22
C LYS A 403 -4.44 -14.95 -8.84
N ASN A 404 -3.40 -15.24 -9.63
CA ASN A 404 -2.05 -14.75 -9.34
C ASN A 404 -1.27 -14.51 -10.64
N TRP A 405 0.06 -14.61 -10.62
CA TRP A 405 0.92 -14.32 -11.75
C TRP A 405 0.79 -15.35 -12.87
N MET A 406 0.88 -14.87 -14.12
CA MET A 406 0.94 -15.70 -15.31
C MET A 406 2.06 -15.22 -16.22
N SER A 407 2.57 -16.11 -17.06
CA SER A 407 3.59 -15.77 -18.05
C SER A 407 3.40 -16.53 -19.35
N PHE A 408 3.48 -15.83 -20.48
CA PHE A 408 3.25 -16.38 -21.82
C PHE A 408 4.40 -16.00 -22.74
N GLY A 409 4.82 -16.88 -23.63
CA GLY A 409 5.99 -16.59 -24.45
C GLY A 409 6.48 -17.71 -25.33
N PHE A 410 7.79 -17.69 -25.59
CA PHE A 410 8.53 -18.73 -26.28
C PHE A 410 9.68 -19.23 -25.43
N ALA A 411 9.93 -20.54 -25.47
CA ALA A 411 11.04 -21.15 -24.76
C ALA A 411 11.58 -22.37 -25.51
N VAL A 412 12.85 -22.70 -25.25
CA VAL A 412 13.51 -23.89 -25.81
C VAL A 412 13.06 -25.15 -25.07
N LYS A 413 12.32 -26.04 -25.74
CA LYS A 413 11.70 -27.24 -25.15
C LYS A 413 12.72 -28.21 -24.53
N GLN A 414 13.90 -28.40 -25.16
CA GLN A 414 14.89 -29.40 -24.73
C GLN A 414 15.71 -29.02 -23.48
N GLN A 415 15.75 -27.73 -23.10
CA GLN A 415 16.59 -27.25 -22.00
C GLN A 415 15.82 -27.07 -20.69
N ASN A 416 14.50 -27.29 -20.72
CA ASN A 416 13.59 -26.82 -19.71
C ASN A 416 12.81 -27.97 -19.09
N LYS A 417 13.12 -28.28 -17.82
CA LYS A 417 12.15 -28.99 -16.98
C LYS A 417 10.91 -28.09 -16.90
N LEU A 418 9.72 -28.68 -16.91
CA LEU A 418 8.45 -27.96 -16.70
C LEU A 418 8.30 -27.39 -15.28
N ASP A 419 9.42 -27.20 -14.58
CA ASP A 419 9.46 -26.59 -13.28
C ASP A 419 9.24 -25.08 -13.39
N GLY A 420 8.92 -24.47 -12.26
CA GLY A 420 8.60 -23.05 -12.17
C GLY A 420 9.66 -22.07 -12.63
N THR A 421 10.86 -22.55 -12.99
CA THR A 421 12.02 -21.74 -13.33
C THR A 421 12.17 -21.49 -14.82
N ILE A 422 11.28 -22.01 -15.68
CA ILE A 422 11.36 -21.84 -17.15
C ILE A 422 11.61 -20.39 -17.56
N ARG A 423 10.93 -19.46 -16.88
CA ARG A 423 10.97 -18.02 -17.18
C ARG A 423 12.36 -17.41 -17.04
N SER A 424 13.17 -17.89 -16.08
CA SER A 424 14.51 -17.38 -15.80
C SER A 424 15.63 -18.15 -16.51
N ARG A 425 15.29 -19.07 -17.42
CA ARG A 425 16.29 -19.85 -18.17
C ARG A 425 16.67 -19.13 -19.47
N LYS A 426 17.92 -19.32 -19.90
CA LYS A 426 18.39 -18.89 -21.22
C LYS A 426 17.53 -19.55 -22.31
N GLY A 427 17.28 -18.81 -23.39
CA GLY A 427 16.39 -19.22 -24.46
C GLY A 427 14.91 -19.02 -24.17
N THR A 428 14.55 -18.33 -23.07
CA THR A 428 13.16 -17.99 -22.74
C THR A 428 12.87 -16.51 -22.98
N TYR A 429 11.78 -16.25 -23.70
CA TYR A 429 11.27 -14.92 -24.05
C TYR A 429 9.80 -14.86 -23.66
N ALA A 430 9.44 -14.10 -22.63
CA ALA A 430 8.09 -14.17 -22.07
C ALA A 430 7.58 -12.82 -21.57
N TYR A 431 6.27 -12.69 -21.50
CA TYR A 431 5.57 -11.53 -20.97
C TYR A 431 4.77 -11.96 -19.74
N GLU A 432 5.03 -11.32 -18.62
CA GLU A 432 4.48 -11.63 -17.30
C GLU A 432 3.36 -10.67 -16.93
N SER A 433 2.38 -11.16 -16.19
CA SER A 433 1.13 -10.45 -15.88
C SER A 433 1.29 -9.14 -15.08
N ASP A 434 2.45 -8.88 -14.50
CA ASP A 434 2.77 -7.66 -13.79
C ASP A 434 3.38 -6.56 -14.69
N GLY A 435 3.48 -6.82 -16.01
CA GLY A 435 4.06 -5.90 -16.97
C GLY A 435 5.57 -6.05 -17.16
N CYS A 436 6.19 -7.05 -16.53
CA CYS A 436 7.57 -7.44 -16.81
C CYS A 436 7.66 -8.35 -18.04
N VAL A 437 8.81 -8.31 -18.70
CA VAL A 437 9.17 -9.28 -19.73
C VAL A 437 10.47 -9.98 -19.37
N TRP A 438 10.62 -11.18 -19.90
CA TRP A 438 11.79 -12.01 -19.80
C TRP A 438 12.44 -12.03 -21.17
N ASN A 439 13.71 -11.65 -21.26
CA ASN A 439 14.49 -11.68 -22.49
C ASN A 439 15.72 -12.55 -22.27
N ASN A 440 15.75 -13.72 -22.91
CA ASN A 440 16.81 -14.70 -22.74
C ASN A 440 17.04 -15.10 -21.27
N GLY A 441 15.96 -15.20 -20.48
CA GLY A 441 16.01 -15.50 -19.04
C GLY A 441 16.26 -14.29 -18.13
N GLU A 442 16.51 -13.10 -18.68
CA GLU A 442 16.68 -11.87 -17.90
C GLU A 442 15.35 -11.11 -17.77
N ARG A 443 14.93 -10.79 -16.55
CA ARG A 443 13.70 -10.05 -16.28
C ARG A 443 13.93 -8.55 -16.43
N LYS A 444 13.10 -7.88 -17.23
CA LYS A 444 13.09 -6.43 -17.44
C LYS A 444 11.68 -5.90 -17.23
N ARG A 445 11.54 -4.82 -16.46
CA ARG A 445 10.25 -4.14 -16.31
C ARG A 445 10.08 -3.14 -17.44
N ILE A 446 9.01 -3.26 -18.24
CA ILE A 446 8.73 -2.31 -19.31
C ILE A 446 7.93 -1.12 -18.74
N ASN A 447 6.68 -1.37 -18.34
CA ASN A 447 5.81 -0.34 -17.76
C ASN A 447 4.69 -1.01 -16.95
N ALA A 448 4.31 -0.43 -15.81
CA ALA A 448 3.21 -0.92 -14.97
C ALA A 448 1.85 -0.92 -15.70
N GLN A 449 1.64 -0.02 -16.67
CA GLN A 449 0.42 0.04 -17.48
C GLN A 449 0.25 -1.19 -18.40
N TYR A 450 1.31 -1.96 -18.61
CA TYR A 450 1.31 -3.21 -19.35
C TYR A 450 1.08 -4.43 -18.44
N SER A 451 0.62 -4.25 -17.19
CA SER A 451 0.08 -5.39 -16.44
C SER A 451 -1.21 -5.90 -17.11
N TYR A 452 -1.53 -7.19 -16.95
CA TYR A 452 -2.73 -7.80 -17.54
C TYR A 452 -3.45 -8.74 -16.56
N GLY A 453 -4.76 -8.87 -16.75
CA GLY A 453 -5.67 -9.51 -15.82
C GLY A 453 -6.74 -10.40 -16.46
N GLU A 454 -7.69 -10.83 -15.64
CA GLU A 454 -8.91 -11.49 -16.10
C GLU A 454 -9.67 -10.58 -17.09
N GLY A 455 -10.15 -11.17 -18.19
CA GLY A 455 -10.83 -10.45 -19.28
C GLY A 455 -9.90 -9.89 -20.37
N ASP A 456 -8.60 -9.75 -20.09
CA ASP A 456 -7.64 -9.29 -21.09
C ASP A 456 -7.31 -10.39 -22.13
N THR A 457 -6.89 -9.95 -23.32
CA THR A 457 -6.28 -10.79 -24.36
C THR A 457 -4.83 -10.36 -24.57
N VAL A 458 -3.90 -11.29 -24.40
CA VAL A 458 -2.46 -11.06 -24.59
C VAL A 458 -2.02 -11.78 -25.84
N GLY A 459 -1.40 -11.07 -26.78
CA GLY A 459 -0.85 -11.67 -27.98
C GLY A 459 0.67 -11.66 -27.97
N ILE A 460 1.25 -12.74 -28.49
CA ILE A 460 2.68 -12.98 -28.54
C ILE A 460 3.06 -13.32 -29.98
N GLY A 461 4.01 -12.56 -30.52
CA GLY A 461 4.48 -12.66 -31.88
C GLY A 461 5.99 -12.79 -31.99
N PHE A 462 6.43 -13.34 -33.09
CA PHE A 462 7.83 -13.45 -33.47
C PHE A 462 7.98 -13.18 -34.96
N ASN A 463 8.81 -12.19 -35.31
CA ASN A 463 9.16 -11.86 -36.69
C ASN A 463 10.44 -12.60 -37.06
N SER A 464 10.38 -13.55 -38.01
CA SER A 464 11.54 -14.36 -38.39
C SER A 464 12.65 -13.56 -39.08
N ALA A 465 12.31 -12.52 -39.84
CA ALA A 465 13.27 -11.71 -40.57
C ALA A 465 14.10 -10.82 -39.64
N THR A 466 13.46 -10.14 -38.68
CA THR A 466 14.14 -9.25 -37.73
C THR A 466 14.56 -9.95 -36.44
N ARG A 467 14.08 -11.17 -36.21
CA ARG A 467 14.20 -11.92 -34.95
C ARG A 467 13.59 -11.21 -33.75
N GLN A 468 12.67 -10.27 -33.99
CA GLN A 468 12.03 -9.48 -32.96
C GLN A 468 10.86 -10.25 -32.31
N ILE A 469 10.75 -10.12 -31.00
CA ILE A 469 9.59 -10.56 -30.22
C ILE A 469 8.60 -9.41 -30.08
N ILE A 470 7.34 -9.71 -30.32
CA ILE A 470 6.25 -8.73 -30.33
C ILE A 470 5.25 -9.12 -29.25
N PHE A 471 4.93 -8.19 -28.37
CA PHE A 471 3.86 -8.37 -27.40
C PHE A 471 2.72 -7.42 -27.68
N THR A 472 1.50 -7.88 -27.42
CA THR A 472 0.28 -7.09 -27.57
C THR A 472 -0.64 -7.33 -26.38
N LYS A 473 -1.41 -6.32 -25.99
CA LYS A 473 -2.48 -6.41 -25.01
C LYS A 473 -3.74 -5.79 -25.60
N ASN A 474 -4.83 -6.55 -25.66
CA ASN A 474 -6.13 -6.12 -26.19
C ASN A 474 -6.03 -5.49 -27.59
N GLY A 475 -5.18 -6.07 -28.45
CA GLY A 475 -4.96 -5.55 -29.80
C GLY A 475 -4.03 -4.33 -29.90
N LEU A 476 -3.43 -3.88 -28.80
CA LEU A 476 -2.43 -2.80 -28.81
C LEU A 476 -1.02 -3.39 -28.69
N ARG A 477 -0.13 -3.04 -29.61
CA ARG A 477 1.29 -3.44 -29.57
C ARG A 477 2.01 -2.71 -28.44
N LEU A 478 2.76 -3.46 -27.64
CA LEU A 478 3.63 -2.92 -26.61
C LEU A 478 4.91 -2.38 -27.25
N ASP A 479 5.55 -1.41 -26.60
CA ASP A 479 6.88 -0.95 -27.00
C ASP A 479 7.92 -2.06 -26.72
N SER A 480 8.13 -2.89 -27.74
CA SER A 480 8.94 -4.11 -27.69
C SER A 480 10.14 -4.04 -28.63
N ALA A 481 10.57 -2.82 -28.98
CA ALA A 481 11.61 -2.55 -29.98
C ALA A 481 12.91 -3.33 -29.72
N ASP A 482 13.28 -3.50 -28.45
CA ASP A 482 14.58 -4.02 -28.04
C ASP A 482 14.62 -5.53 -27.69
N PHE A 483 13.53 -6.27 -27.96
CA PHE A 483 13.46 -7.70 -27.63
C PHE A 483 13.74 -8.57 -28.84
N PHE A 484 14.95 -9.12 -28.89
CA PHE A 484 15.43 -9.97 -29.98
C PHE A 484 15.76 -11.37 -29.49
N VAL A 485 15.43 -12.36 -30.31
CA VAL A 485 15.87 -13.74 -30.12
C VAL A 485 17.36 -13.85 -30.38
N ASP A 486 18.07 -14.59 -29.52
CA ASP A 486 19.50 -14.83 -29.63
C ASP A 486 19.81 -15.46 -30.99
N PRO A 487 20.72 -14.87 -31.77
CA PRO A 487 20.94 -15.33 -33.12
C PRO A 487 21.55 -16.73 -33.24
N TYR A 488 22.12 -17.24 -32.15
CA TYR A 488 22.74 -18.56 -32.08
C TYR A 488 21.76 -19.68 -31.69
N LEU A 489 20.50 -19.36 -31.39
CA LEU A 489 19.48 -20.38 -31.16
C LEU A 489 19.20 -21.14 -32.47
N ALA A 490 19.20 -22.47 -32.40
CA ALA A 490 18.97 -23.30 -33.58
C ALA A 490 17.55 -23.11 -34.13
N ASN A 491 17.44 -23.15 -35.46
CA ASN A 491 16.14 -23.13 -36.14
C ASN A 491 15.25 -24.25 -35.55
N ASP A 492 13.96 -23.95 -35.32
CA ASP A 492 12.95 -24.85 -34.75
C ASP A 492 13.10 -25.20 -33.25
N SER A 493 13.88 -24.42 -32.51
CA SER A 493 14.06 -24.63 -31.06
C SER A 493 13.02 -23.94 -30.19
N LEU A 494 12.33 -22.92 -30.69
CA LEU A 494 11.41 -22.09 -29.89
C LEU A 494 9.98 -22.60 -29.98
N TYR A 495 9.39 -22.89 -28.82
CA TYR A 495 8.01 -23.35 -28.71
C TYR A 495 7.17 -22.31 -27.97
N PRO A 496 5.94 -22.03 -28.42
CA PRO A 496 4.96 -21.31 -27.62
C PRO A 496 4.76 -22.04 -26.28
N PHE A 497 4.66 -21.28 -25.19
CA PHE A 497 4.39 -21.83 -23.88
C PHE A 497 3.56 -20.88 -23.03
N VAL A 498 2.91 -21.44 -22.02
CA VAL A 498 2.26 -20.70 -20.93
C VAL A 498 2.67 -21.26 -19.58
N THR A 499 2.70 -20.40 -18.57
CA THR A 499 2.90 -20.73 -17.16
C THR A 499 1.78 -20.14 -16.32
N LEU A 500 1.12 -20.97 -15.51
CA LEU A 500 0.11 -20.59 -14.51
C LEU A 500 0.63 -20.94 -13.11
N CYS A 501 0.13 -20.31 -12.05
CA CYS A 501 0.69 -20.56 -10.70
C CYS A 501 -0.30 -20.71 -9.54
N SER A 502 -1.59 -20.45 -9.76
CA SER A 502 -2.59 -20.49 -8.70
C SER A 502 -3.84 -21.28 -9.06
N SER A 503 -4.43 -21.92 -8.05
CA SER A 503 -5.70 -22.64 -8.14
C SER A 503 -6.78 -21.78 -8.81
N GLY A 504 -7.37 -22.30 -9.90
CA GLY A 504 -8.43 -21.64 -10.65
C GLY A 504 -7.96 -20.77 -11.82
N ASP A 505 -6.65 -20.51 -11.97
CA ASP A 505 -6.10 -19.85 -13.15
C ASP A 505 -6.55 -20.58 -14.42
N LYS A 506 -7.12 -19.85 -15.38
CA LYS A 506 -7.68 -20.42 -16.60
C LYS A 506 -7.46 -19.49 -17.79
N ILE A 507 -6.93 -20.06 -18.87
CA ILE A 507 -6.65 -19.35 -20.12
C ILE A 507 -7.09 -20.17 -21.33
N GLU A 508 -7.29 -19.50 -22.46
CA GLU A 508 -7.56 -20.13 -23.75
C GLU A 508 -6.66 -19.54 -24.84
N ALA A 509 -6.02 -20.43 -25.59
CA ALA A 509 -5.15 -20.04 -26.69
C ALA A 509 -5.90 -19.97 -28.02
N ASN A 510 -5.48 -19.03 -28.86
CA ASN A 510 -5.90 -18.84 -30.22
C ASN A 510 -4.65 -18.76 -31.11
N PHE A 511 -4.31 -19.87 -31.74
CA PHE A 511 -3.21 -19.97 -32.71
C PHE A 511 -3.63 -19.54 -34.13
N GLY A 512 -4.75 -18.81 -34.24
CA GLY A 512 -5.30 -18.33 -35.50
C GLY A 512 -6.26 -19.31 -36.18
N PRO A 513 -6.78 -18.92 -37.36
CA PRO A 513 -6.48 -17.68 -38.08
C PRO A 513 -7.24 -16.44 -37.56
N ASN A 514 -8.26 -16.62 -36.72
CA ASN A 514 -9.17 -15.53 -36.31
C ASN A 514 -8.61 -14.76 -35.11
N LEU A 515 -7.61 -13.92 -35.33
CA LEU A 515 -6.96 -13.12 -34.29
C LEU A 515 -7.71 -11.79 -34.05
N LYS A 516 -7.70 -11.27 -32.82
CA LYS A 516 -8.23 -9.92 -32.52
C LYS A 516 -7.28 -8.84 -33.03
N PHE A 517 -5.98 -9.08 -32.96
CA PHE A 517 -4.96 -8.17 -33.46
C PHE A 517 -4.79 -8.28 -34.98
N GLY A 518 -4.84 -7.14 -35.67
CA GLY A 518 -4.62 -7.06 -37.11
C GLY A 518 -3.14 -7.21 -37.45
N LEU A 519 -2.72 -8.37 -37.94
CA LEU A 519 -1.31 -8.63 -38.29
C LEU A 519 -0.73 -7.68 -39.36
N SER A 520 -1.57 -7.00 -40.15
CA SER A 520 -1.13 -6.03 -41.17
C SER A 520 -0.45 -4.78 -40.60
N THR A 521 -0.50 -4.57 -39.28
CA THR A 521 0.17 -3.44 -38.61
C THR A 521 1.56 -3.77 -38.08
N LEU A 522 2.05 -5.01 -38.29
CA LEU A 522 3.41 -5.45 -37.97
C LEU A 522 4.31 -5.39 -39.19
#